data_AF-A0A1V5K6K8-F1
#
_entry.id   AF-A0A1V5K6K8-F1
#
_cell.length_a   1.000
_cell.length_b   1.000
_cell.length_c   1.000
_cell.angle_alpha   90.00
_cell.angle_beta   90.00
_cell.angle_gamma   90.00
#
_symmetry.space_group_name_H-M   'P 1'
#
loop_
_entity.id
_entity.type
_entity.pdbx_description
1 polymer ?
#
loop_
_entity_poly.entity_id
_entity_poly.type
_entity_poly.pdbx_seq_one_letter_code
_entity_poly.pdbx_strand_id
1 'polypeptide(L)'
;MEAARKCKELGLEIFASTLTISPHKNAALINALGKEAAEHYGVKYYESDFKKKDGFKKSITMSKEFGLYRQNYCGCEFSIRK
;
A
#
# COMPACT_ATOMS: atom_id res chain seq x y z
N MET A 1 -11.45 1.71 -5.55
CA MET A 1 -11.42 1.24 -6.96
C MET A 1 -10.73 2.22 -7.92
N GLU A 2 -10.45 3.46 -7.53
CA GLU A 2 -9.87 4.48 -8.43
C GLU A 2 -8.52 4.09 -9.05
N ALA A 3 -7.63 3.43 -8.30
CA ALA A 3 -6.35 2.97 -8.84
C ALA A 3 -6.50 1.97 -10.00
N ALA A 4 -7.46 1.03 -9.91
CA ALA A 4 -7.74 0.06 -10.97
C ALA A 4 -8.30 0.75 -12.22
N ARG A 5 -9.27 1.67 -12.04
CA ARG A 5 -9.78 2.52 -13.12
C ARG A 5 -8.66 3.30 -13.80
N LYS A 6 -7.79 3.93 -13.00
CA LYS A 6 -6.70 4.76 -13.53
C LYS A 6 -5.65 3.93 -14.27
N CYS A 7 -5.36 2.72 -13.77
CA CYS A 7 -4.52 1.74 -14.46
C CYS A 7 -5.04 1.47 -15.87
N LYS A 8 -6.36 1.22 -15.99
CA LYS A 8 -7.01 0.97 -17.29
C LYS A 8 -6.94 2.19 -18.22
N GLU A 9 -7.25 3.39 -17.71
CA GLU A 9 -7.20 4.64 -18.47
C GLU A 9 -5.81 4.95 -19.03
N LEU A 10 -4.77 4.65 -18.26
CA LEU A 10 -3.38 4.88 -18.64
C LEU A 10 -2.80 3.75 -19.53
N GLY A 11 -3.58 2.70 -19.82
CA GLY A 11 -3.10 1.54 -20.58
C GLY A 11 -2.06 0.70 -19.84
N LEU A 12 -2.00 0.79 -18.52
CA LEU A 12 -1.09 0.00 -17.68
C LEU A 12 -1.68 -1.38 -17.41
N GLU A 13 -0.81 -2.39 -17.28
CA GLU A 13 -1.24 -3.78 -17.09
C GLU A 13 -1.60 -4.11 -15.64
N ILE A 14 -0.86 -3.55 -14.69
CA ILE A 14 -0.91 -3.97 -13.29
C ILE A 14 -0.83 -2.78 -12.34
N PHE A 15 -1.58 -2.86 -11.22
CA PHE A 15 -1.48 -1.93 -10.11
C PHE A 15 -1.26 -2.68 -8.78
N ALA A 16 -0.85 -1.96 -7.74
CA ALA A 16 -0.55 -2.51 -6.42
C ALA A 16 -1.04 -1.58 -5.31
N SER A 17 -1.03 -2.08 -4.07
CA SER A 17 -1.27 -1.27 -2.88
C SER A 17 -0.05 -1.29 -1.97
N THR A 18 0.37 -0.11 -1.50
CA THR A 18 1.44 0.02 -0.50
C THR A 18 0.96 -0.32 0.90
N LEU A 19 -0.35 -0.42 1.15
CA LEU A 19 -0.92 -0.65 2.48
C LEU A 19 -0.46 -1.97 3.13
N THR A 20 -0.03 -2.95 2.34
CA THR A 20 0.44 -4.26 2.80
C THR A 20 1.81 -4.21 3.50
N ILE A 21 2.52 -3.07 3.46
CA ILE A 21 3.75 -2.85 4.24
C ILE A 21 3.47 -2.64 5.73
N SER A 22 2.28 -2.15 6.09
CA SER A 22 1.97 -1.79 7.46
C SER A 22 1.73 -3.04 8.32
N PRO A 23 2.36 -3.14 9.49
CA PRO A 23 2.16 -4.28 10.39
C PRO A 23 0.72 -4.37 10.91
N HIS A 24 -0.01 -3.26 10.93
CA HIS A 24 -1.37 -3.18 11.48
C HIS A 24 -2.48 -3.45 10.45
N LYS A 25 -2.13 -3.66 9.17
CA LYS A 25 -3.12 -3.86 8.10
C LYS A 25 -3.30 -5.34 7.77
N ASN A 26 -4.55 -5.72 7.48
CA ASN A 26 -4.90 -7.06 7.02
C ASN A 26 -4.59 -7.21 5.53
N ALA A 27 -3.44 -7.81 5.22
CA ALA A 27 -2.98 -7.98 3.84
C ALA A 27 -3.90 -8.90 3.03
N ALA A 28 -4.46 -9.95 3.64
CA ALA A 28 -5.36 -10.87 2.94
C ALA A 28 -6.63 -10.16 2.45
N LEU A 29 -7.24 -9.34 3.32
CA LEU A 29 -8.40 -8.52 2.95
C LEU A 29 -8.05 -7.49 1.87
N ILE A 30 -6.93 -6.78 2.02
CA ILE A 30 -6.47 -5.80 1.02
C ILE A 30 -6.28 -6.46 -0.34
N ASN A 31 -5.67 -7.65 -0.37
CA ASN A 31 -5.42 -8.36 -1.61
C ASN A 31 -6.69 -8.89 -2.26
N ALA A 32 -7.66 -9.36 -1.46
CA ALA A 32 -8.98 -9.75 -1.96
C ALA A 32 -9.70 -8.57 -2.64
N LEU A 33 -9.76 -7.41 -1.97
CA LEU A 33 -10.37 -6.20 -2.52
C LEU A 33 -9.63 -5.67 -3.75
N GLY A 34 -8.30 -5.79 -3.78
CA GLY A 34 -7.47 -5.45 -4.92
C GLY A 34 -7.78 -6.29 -6.15
N LYS A 35 -7.95 -7.61 -5.97
CA LYS A 35 -8.35 -8.54 -7.03
C LYS A 35 -9.75 -8.24 -7.57
N GLU A 36 -10.72 -8.03 -6.68
CA GLU A 36 -12.09 -7.67 -7.08
C GLU A 36 -12.11 -6.39 -7.94
N ALA A 37 -11.35 -5.37 -7.54
CA ALA A 37 -11.21 -4.16 -8.33
C ALA A 37 -10.51 -4.41 -9.67
N ALA A 38 -9.53 -5.31 -9.72
CA ALA A 38 -8.82 -5.64 -10.95
C ALA A 38 -9.73 -6.35 -11.97
N GLU A 39 -10.53 -7.32 -11.49
CA GLU A 39 -11.53 -8.04 -12.28
C GLU A 39 -12.57 -7.08 -12.86
N HIS A 40 -13.10 -6.16 -12.05
CA HIS A 40 -14.10 -5.18 -12.49
C HIS A 40 -13.61 -4.29 -13.65
N TYR A 41 -12.32 -3.90 -13.66
CA TYR A 41 -11.76 -3.00 -14.68
C TYR A 41 -10.93 -3.72 -15.76
N GLY A 42 -10.81 -5.05 -15.71
CA GLY A 42 -10.02 -5.84 -16.65
C GLY A 42 -8.53 -5.46 -16.65
N VAL A 43 -7.96 -5.28 -15.47
CA VAL A 43 -6.52 -5.05 -15.23
C VAL A 43 -5.99 -6.09 -14.24
N LYS A 44 -4.68 -6.14 -13.99
CA LYS A 44 -4.08 -7.06 -13.00
C LYS A 44 -3.83 -6.35 -11.67
N TYR A 45 -3.91 -7.10 -10.58
CA TYR A 45 -3.50 -6.64 -9.26
C TYR A 45 -2.27 -7.40 -8.77
N TYR A 46 -1.26 -6.67 -8.30
CA TYR A 46 -0.06 -7.26 -7.71
C TYR A 46 -0.32 -7.63 -6.25
N GLU A 47 -0.63 -8.91 -6.04
CA GLU A 47 -0.78 -9.47 -4.71
C GLU A 47 0.54 -9.43 -3.95
N SER A 48 0.53 -8.79 -2.78
CA SER A 48 1.74 -8.63 -1.97
C SER A 48 1.43 -8.68 -0.48
N ASP A 49 2.41 -9.13 0.30
CA ASP A 49 2.44 -8.94 1.74
C ASP A 49 3.81 -8.36 2.10
N PHE A 50 3.97 -7.05 1.88
CA PHE A 50 5.26 -6.39 1.99
C PHE A 50 5.83 -6.38 3.41
N LYS A 51 5.04 -6.71 4.45
CA LYS A 51 5.56 -6.82 5.81
C LYS A 51 6.34 -8.12 6.08
N LYS A 52 6.17 -9.16 5.25
CA LYS A 52 6.93 -10.43 5.39
C LYS A 52 8.44 -10.21 5.21
N LYS A 53 9.26 -11.13 5.71
CA LYS A 53 10.74 -11.09 5.61
C LYS A 53 11.35 -9.77 6.09
N ASP A 54 10.86 -9.28 7.23
CA ASP A 54 11.25 -8.01 7.85
C ASP A 54 11.02 -6.77 6.97
N GLY A 55 10.10 -6.84 5.99
CA GLY A 55 9.93 -5.75 5.03
C GLY A 55 9.56 -4.41 5.68
N PHE A 56 8.75 -4.42 6.75
CA PHE A 56 8.48 -3.20 7.52
C PHE A 56 9.76 -2.62 8.15
N LYS A 57 10.59 -3.46 8.77
CA LYS A 57 11.86 -3.05 9.38
C LYS A 57 12.82 -2.50 8.32
N LYS A 58 12.93 -3.18 7.17
CA LYS A 58 13.70 -2.70 6.01
C LYS A 58 13.22 -1.34 5.54
N SER A 59 11.90 -1.12 5.47
CA SER A 59 11.35 0.19 5.10
C SER A 59 11.79 1.32 6.05
N ILE A 60 11.92 1.03 7.35
CA ILE A 60 12.41 2.00 8.34
C ILE A 60 13.90 2.27 8.13
N THR A 61 14.70 1.23 7.96
CA THR A 61 16.14 1.36 7.72
C THR A 61 16.41 2.18 6.45
N MET A 62 15.79 1.81 5.34
CA MET A 62 15.90 2.54 4.07
C MET A 62 15.45 3.99 4.21
N SER A 63 14.35 4.25 4.93
CA SER A 63 13.91 5.64 5.15
C SER A 63 14.97 6.48 5.85
N LYS A 64 15.70 5.91 6.82
CA LYS A 64 16.80 6.61 7.49
C LYS A 64 17.99 6.83 6.56
N GLU A 65 18.37 5.80 5.80
CA GLU A 65 19.49 5.85 4.85
C GLU A 65 19.26 6.91 3.75
N PHE A 66 18.04 7.01 3.24
CA PHE A 66 17.66 7.98 2.21
C PHE A 66 17.24 9.35 2.77
N GLY A 67 17.30 9.56 4.09
CA GLY A 67 16.87 10.82 4.72
C GLY A 67 15.38 11.14 4.53
N LEU A 68 14.53 10.12 4.34
CA LEU A 68 13.10 10.30 4.11
C LEU A 68 12.39 10.68 5.41
N TYR A 69 11.57 11.73 5.34
CA TYR A 69 10.68 12.09 6.42
C TYR A 69 9.63 10.99 6.66
N ARG A 70 9.53 10.53 7.91
CA ARG A 70 8.49 9.59 8.35
C ARG A 70 7.51 10.31 9.27
N GLN A 71 6.31 10.55 8.74
CA GLN A 71 5.26 11.25 9.45
C GLN A 71 4.74 10.43 10.63
N ASN A 72 4.79 11.00 11.83
CA ASN A 72 4.24 10.41 13.07
C ASN A 72 2.86 10.98 13.44
N TYR A 73 2.31 11.86 12.62
CA TYR A 73 1.02 12.53 12.81
C TYR A 73 0.09 12.20 11.65
N CYS A 74 -1.09 11.65 11.95
CA CYS A 74 -2.04 11.14 10.97
C CYS A 74 -2.93 12.22 10.34
N GLY A 75 -2.85 13.48 10.80
CA GLY A 75 -3.82 14.53 10.46
C GLY A 75 -5.08 14.49 11.32
N CYS A 76 -5.25 13.45 12.13
CA CYS A 76 -6.39 13.27 13.04
C CYS A 76 -6.09 13.82 14.44
N GLU A 77 -7.11 14.35 15.12
CA GLU A 77 -7.00 14.84 16.51
C GLU A 77 -6.41 13.80 17.47
N PHE A 78 -6.71 12.52 17.25
CA PHE A 78 -6.22 11.39 18.04
C PHE A 78 -4.71 11.15 17.92
N SER A 79 -4.07 11.63 16.85
CA SER A 79 -2.63 11.45 16.62
C SER A 79 -1.81 12.69 16.94
N ILE A 80 -2.45 13.81 17.26
CA ILE A 80 -1.77 15.02 17.74
C ILE A 80 -1.15 14.65 19.10
N ARG A 81 0.18 14.73 19.17
CA ARG A 81 0.87 14.68 20.46
C ARG A 81 0.87 16.11 21.00
N LYS A 82 0.16 16.33 22.12
CA LYS A 82 0.22 17.58 22.88
C LYS A 82 1.57 17.72 23.56
#